data_AF-A0A2E4YBB0-F1
#
_entry.id   AF-A0A2E4YBB0-F1
#
_cell.length_a   1.000
_cell.length_b   1.000
_cell.length_c   1.000
_cell.angle_alpha   90.00
_cell.angle_beta   90.00
_cell.angle_gamma   90.00
#
_symmetry.space_group_name_H-M   'P 1'
#
loop_
_entity.id
_entity.type
_entity.pdbx_description
1 polymer ?
#
loop_
_entity_poly.entity_id
_entity_poly.type
_entity_poly.pdbx_seq_one_letter_code
_entity_poly.pdbx_strand_id
1 'polypeptide(L)' 'MKEWVMIISMWGNDGSMDHYIGQLALQELMTERQCEYMLKDGRWAASFDNEYFSMKVHCYPKECAGKKSCERE' A
#
# COMPACT_ATOMS: atom_id res chain seq x y z
N MET A 1 -7.50 -15.50 -11.03
CA MET A 1 -7.73 -14.28 -11.82
C MET A 1 -6.87 -13.15 -11.25
N LYS A 2 -6.52 -12.13 -12.04
CA LYS A 2 -5.75 -10.96 -11.56
C LYS A 2 -6.74 -9.89 -11.11
N GLU A 3 -7.07 -9.88 -9.83
CA GLU A 3 -8.12 -9.04 -9.24
C GLU A 3 -7.65 -8.27 -8.01
N TRP A 4 -6.33 -8.16 -7.81
CA TRP A 4 -5.76 -7.44 -6.68
C TRP A 4 -5.02 -6.20 -7.17
N VAL A 5 -5.17 -5.11 -6.44
CA VAL A 5 -4.45 -3.87 -6.65
C VAL A 5 -3.53 -3.62 -5.47
N MET A 6 -2.33 -3.16 -5.77
CA MET A 6 -1.38 -2.68 -4.77
C MET A 6 -1.54 -1.19 -4.58
N ILE A 7 -1.68 -0.77 -3.32
CA ILE A 7 -1.74 0.63 -2.92
C ILE A 7 -0.52 0.92 -2.05
N ILE A 8 0.21 1.98 -2.40
CA ILE A 8 1.34 2.48 -1.64
C ILE A 8 0.89 3.81 -1.04
N SER A 9 0.74 3.85 0.28
CA SER A 9 0.42 5.09 1.01
C SER A 9 1.69 5.70 1.58
N MET A 10 1.79 7.03 1.51
CA MET A 10 2.87 7.82 2.04
C MET A 10 2.40 8.59 3.27
N TRP A 11 3.22 8.57 4.31
CA TRP A 11 2.96 9.21 5.58
C TRP A 11 4.15 10.10 5.94
N GLY A 12 3.87 11.35 6.30
CA GLY A 12 4.89 12.31 6.75
C GLY A 12 4.88 12.43 8.27
N ASN A 13 6.05 12.44 8.89
CA ASN A 13 6.20 12.60 10.33
C ASN A 13 6.53 14.07 10.67
N ASP A 14 5.75 14.68 11.56
CA ASP A 14 5.98 16.06 12.02
C ASP A 14 6.83 16.17 13.31
N GLY A 15 7.43 15.05 13.74
CA GLY A 15 8.14 14.90 15.00
C GLY A 15 7.27 14.37 16.15
N SER A 16 5.95 14.27 15.97
CA SER A 16 5.02 13.77 16.98
C SER A 16 4.08 12.68 16.46
N MET A 17 3.60 12.80 15.23
CA MET A 17 2.65 11.89 14.61
C MET A 17 2.90 11.74 13.11
N ASP A 18 2.49 10.58 12.59
CA ASP A 18 2.44 10.32 11.15
C ASP A 18 1.13 10.87 10.56
N HIS A 19 1.25 11.70 9.53
CA HIS A 19 0.14 12.26 8.78
C HIS A 19 0.10 11.65 7.38
N TYR A 20 -1.07 11.26 6.92
CA TYR A 20 -1.24 10.80 5.55
C TYR A 20 -1.01 11.96 4.57
N ILE A 21 -0.04 11.81 3.66
CA ILE A 21 0.35 12.85 2.69
C ILE A 21 0.07 12.46 1.24
N GLY A 22 -0.27 11.20 0.96
CA GLY A 22 -0.63 10.76 -0.39
C GLY A 22 -0.65 9.25 -0.55
N GLN A 23 -1.12 8.79 -1.72
CA GLN A 23 -1.06 7.39 -2.10
C GLN A 23 -0.92 7.22 -3.61
N LEU A 24 -0.37 6.08 -4.01
CA LEU A 24 -0.29 5.61 -5.38
C LEU A 24 -0.96 4.23 -5.48
N ALA A 25 -1.87 4.08 -6.43
CA ALA A 25 -2.36 2.76 -6.83
C ALA A 25 -1.55 2.27 -8.04
N LEU A 26 -0.99 1.06 -7.96
CA LEU A 26 -0.41 0.44 -9.14
C LEU A 26 -1.54 0.11 -10.13
N GLN A 27 -1.40 0.54 -11.38
CA GLN A 27 -2.42 0.32 -12.41
C GLN A 27 -2.47 -1.14 -12.91
N GLU A 28 -1.41 -1.91 -12.68
CA GLU A 28 -1.37 -3.31 -13.06
C GLU A 28 -2.04 -4.20 -12.01
N LEU A 29 -3.09 -4.92 -12.43
CA LEU A 29 -3.75 -5.90 -11.59
C LEU A 29 -2.86 -7.13 -11.40
N MET A 30 -2.84 -7.62 -10.16
CA MET A 30 -2.06 -8.76 -9.72
C MET A 30 -2.96 -9.90 -9.26
N THR A 31 -2.42 -11.12 -9.20
CA THR A 31 -3.02 -12.15 -8.36
C THR A 31 -2.76 -11.84 -6.88
N GLU A 32 -3.56 -12.38 -5.98
CA GLU A 32 -3.35 -12.26 -4.53
C GLU A 32 -1.92 -12.62 -4.14
N ARG A 33 -1.46 -13.80 -4.58
CA ARG A 33 -0.11 -14.31 -4.31
C ARG A 33 0.99 -13.41 -4.86
N GLN A 34 0.78 -12.77 -6.01
CA GLN A 34 1.74 -11.80 -6.55
C GLN A 34 1.77 -10.53 -5.69
N CYS A 35 0.61 -10.04 -5.26
CA CYS A 35 0.50 -8.87 -4.41
C CYS A 35 1.16 -9.12 -3.05
N GLU A 36 0.86 -10.25 -2.40
CA GLU A 36 1.49 -10.67 -1.14
C GLU A 36 3.00 -10.89 -1.28
N TYR A 37 3.46 -11.44 -2.40
CA TYR A 37 4.89 -11.60 -2.67
C TYR A 37 5.62 -10.24 -2.71
N MET A 38 4.94 -9.22 -3.23
CA MET A 38 5.46 -7.86 -3.30
C MET A 38 5.36 -7.12 -1.96
N LEU A 39 4.49 -7.55 -1.03
CA LEU A 39 4.43 -7.08 0.36
C LEU A 39 5.55 -7.63 1.23
N LYS A 40 6.14 -8.79 0.89
CA LYS A 40 7.19 -9.40 1.72
C LYS A 40 8.39 -8.46 1.88
N ASP A 41 8.75 -8.23 3.14
CA ASP A 41 9.73 -7.26 3.61
C ASP A 41 11.06 -7.27 2.85
N GLY A 42 11.62 -6.07 2.69
CA GLY A 42 12.96 -5.84 2.14
C GLY A 42 13.02 -5.38 0.68
N ARG A 43 11.92 -5.48 -0.08
CA ARG A 43 11.88 -4.95 -1.47
C ARG A 43 11.62 -3.45 -1.55
N TRP A 44 10.92 -2.91 -0.56
CA TRP A 44 10.57 -1.49 -0.47
C TRP A 44 11.41 -0.75 0.60
N ALA A 45 12.08 -1.48 1.48
CA ALA A 45 12.87 -0.92 2.57
C ALA A 45 14.06 -0.06 2.11
N ALA A 46 14.60 -0.33 0.91
CA ALA A 46 15.77 0.37 0.39
C ALA A 46 15.51 1.83 -0.05
N SER A 47 14.24 2.24 -0.20
CA SER A 47 13.93 3.51 -0.85
C SER A 47 13.04 4.47 -0.07
N PHE A 48 12.50 4.11 1.11
CA PHE A 48 11.26 4.75 1.55
C PHE A 48 11.00 4.98 3.04
N ASP A 49 11.91 4.60 3.95
CA ASP A 49 11.78 4.97 5.37
C ASP A 49 12.93 5.88 5.79
N ASN A 50 12.59 7.11 6.17
CA ASN A 50 13.47 8.02 6.88
C ASN A 50 12.69 8.67 8.05
N GLU A 51 13.35 9.50 8.85
CA GLU A 51 12.71 10.13 10.01
C GLU A 51 11.53 11.05 9.66
N TYR A 52 11.37 11.44 8.40
CA TYR A 52 10.34 12.38 7.94
C TYR A 52 9.23 11.70 7.14
N PHE A 53 9.49 10.54 6.54
CA PHE A 53 8.54 9.87 5.65
C PHE A 53 8.58 8.36 5.86
N SER A 54 7.40 7.75 5.89
CA SER A 54 7.24 6.31 5.80
C SER A 54 6.28 5.94 4.67
N MET A 55 6.51 4.79 4.08
CA MET A 55 5.58 4.22 3.11
C MET A 55 4.97 2.92 3.61
N LYS A 56 3.66 2.79 3.46
CA LYS A 56 2.92 1.58 3.80
C LYS A 56 2.29 1.01 2.53
N VAL A 57 2.66 -0.21 2.21
CA VAL A 57 2.15 -0.94 1.06
C VAL A 57 1.01 -1.85 1.51
N HIS A 58 -0.08 -1.84 0.76
CA HIS A 58 -1.28 -2.62 1.01
C HIS A 58 -1.74 -3.32 -0.27
N CYS A 59 -2.35 -4.49 -0.11
CA CYS A 59 -2.99 -5.23 -1.19
C CYS A 59 -4.49 -5.28 -0.93
N TYR A 60 -5.27 -4.85 -1.92
CA TYR A 60 -6.72 -4.88 -1.86
C TYR A 60 -7.28 -5.66 -3.05
N PRO A 61 -8.40 -6.38 -2.87
CA PRO A 61 -9.23 -6.78 -3.98
C PRO A 61 -9.64 -5.54 -4.78
N LYS A 62 -9.67 -5.63 -6.11
CA LYS A 62 -10.06 -4.55 -7.03
C LYS A 62 -11.41 -3.96 -6.65
N GLU A 63 -12.33 -4.80 -6.22
CA GLU A 63 -13.68 -4.40 -5.81
C GLU A 63 -13.70 -3.56 -4.53
N CYS A 64 -12.64 -3.64 -3.73
CA CYS A 64 -12.46 -2.88 -2.49
C CYS A 64 -11.53 -1.68 -2.64
N ALA A 65 -10.84 -1.55 -3.78
CA ALA A 65 -9.94 -0.44 -4.04
C ALA A 65 -10.68 0.91 -4.02
N GLY A 66 -10.24 1.83 -3.16
CA GLY A 66 -10.81 3.17 -3.05
C GLY A 66 -12.13 3.27 -2.25
N LYS A 67 -12.60 2.19 -1.62
CA LYS A 67 -13.75 2.21 -0.71
C LYS A 67 -13.32 2.52 0.73
N LYS A 68 -14.18 3.19 1.51
CA LYS A 68 -13.94 3.51 2.93
C LYS A 68 -13.95 2.27 3.83
N SER A 69 -14.75 1.26 3.47
CA SER A 69 -14.77 -0.05 4.12
C SER A 69 -14.88 -1.14 3.04
N CYS A 70 -14.23 -2.27 3.31
CA CYS A 70 -14.29 -3.48 2.51
C CYS A 70 -14.85 -4.56 3.43
N GLU A 71 -16.18 -4.71 3.43
CA GLU A 71 -16.82 -5.85 4.09
C GLU A 71 -16.64 -7.05 3.16
N ARG A 72 -15.96 -8.10 3.66
CA ARG A 72 -15.88 -9.38 2.96
C ARG A 72 -17.24 -10.06 3.16
N GLU A 73 -18.06 -10.14 2.11
CA GLU A 73 -19.20 -11.06 2.06
C GLU A 73 -18.71 -12.53 2.07
#